data_AF-A0A1H3H1L7-F1
#
_entry.id   AF-A0A1H3H1L7-F1
#
_cell.length_a   1.000
_cell.length_b   1.000
_cell.length_c   1.000
_cell.angle_alpha   90.00
_cell.angle_beta   90.00
_cell.angle_gamma   90.00
#
_symmetry.space_group_name_H-M   'P 1'
#
loop_
_entity.id
_entity.type
_entity.pdbx_description
1 polymer ?
#
loop_
_entity_poly.entity_id
_entity_poly.type
_entity_poly.pdbx_seq_one_letter_code
_entity_poly.pdbx_strand_id
1 'polypeptide(L)'
;MKTVTKVTLLSALMISSASVYAGSCNVHVSRPDGGSASGVRVVGSVYNGAQTRSIDTNSSGVAILTWTNDNKLDDVFVNDSSTGQQCYDGGNVSYQMR
;
A
#
# COMPACT_ATOMS: atom_id res chain seq x y z
N MET A 1 -52.70 19.68 -29.81
CA MET A 1 -51.62 20.09 -28.89
C MET A 1 -50.98 18.83 -28.33
N LYS A 2 -49.65 18.72 -28.42
CA LYS A 2 -48.84 17.51 -28.13
C LYS A 2 -48.38 17.53 -26.67
N THR A 3 -48.65 16.48 -25.92
CA THR A 3 -48.05 16.30 -24.59
C THR A 3 -46.85 15.38 -24.73
N VAL A 4 -45.65 15.96 -24.71
CA VAL A 4 -44.38 15.21 -24.71
C VAL A 4 -43.99 14.99 -23.26
N THR A 5 -44.17 13.77 -22.76
CA THR A 5 -43.70 13.36 -21.43
C THR A 5 -42.17 13.26 -21.47
N LYS A 6 -41.48 14.24 -20.88
CA LYS A 6 -40.03 14.19 -20.67
C LYS A 6 -39.74 13.20 -19.55
N VAL A 7 -39.23 12.02 -19.90
CA VAL A 7 -38.64 11.09 -18.94
C VAL A 7 -37.20 11.53 -18.72
N THR A 8 -36.94 12.20 -17.60
CA THR A 8 -35.58 12.56 -17.19
C THR A 8 -34.93 11.31 -16.60
N LEU A 9 -33.98 10.68 -17.31
CA LEU A 9 -33.11 9.67 -16.72
C LEU A 9 -32.23 10.35 -15.66
N LEU A 10 -32.50 10.08 -14.38
CA LEU A 10 -31.51 10.29 -13.32
C LEU A 10 -30.46 9.19 -13.43
N SER A 11 -29.38 9.46 -14.14
CA SER A 11 -28.16 8.66 -14.04
C SER A 11 -27.54 8.89 -12.66
N ALA A 12 -27.76 7.94 -11.75
CA ALA A 12 -27.06 7.89 -10.47
C ALA A 12 -25.57 7.70 -10.74
N LEU A 13 -24.81 8.79 -10.61
CA LEU A 13 -23.35 8.77 -10.67
C LEU A 13 -22.87 8.05 -9.40
N MET A 14 -22.55 6.76 -9.53
CA MET A 14 -21.85 6.00 -8.48
C MET A 14 -20.46 6.62 -8.32
N ILE A 15 -20.29 7.52 -7.35
CA ILE A 15 -18.98 8.03 -6.95
C ILE A 15 -18.30 6.89 -6.18
N SER A 16 -17.65 5.97 -6.90
CA SER A 16 -16.67 5.08 -6.30
C SER A 16 -15.49 5.96 -5.85
N SER A 17 -15.33 6.14 -4.55
CA SER A 17 -14.19 6.84 -3.97
C SER A 17 -12.91 6.09 -4.37
N ALA A 18 -12.24 6.55 -5.44
CA ALA A 18 -10.90 6.10 -5.75
C ALA A 18 -10.00 6.55 -4.59
N SER A 19 -9.47 5.61 -3.82
CA SER A 19 -8.42 5.92 -2.84
C SER A 19 -7.21 6.45 -3.61
N VAL A 20 -6.96 7.75 -3.55
CA VAL A 20 -5.80 8.37 -4.18
C VAL A 20 -4.59 8.05 -3.32
N TYR A 21 -3.89 6.96 -3.64
CA TYR A 21 -2.58 6.69 -3.09
C TYR A 21 -1.57 7.60 -3.80
N ALA A 22 -0.70 8.25 -3.04
CA ALA A 22 0.45 8.99 -3.54
C ALA A 22 1.62 8.06 -3.87
N GLY A 23 1.64 6.84 -3.32
CA GLY A 23 2.54 5.82 -3.83
C GLY A 23 2.32 4.42 -3.29
N SER A 24 3.09 3.49 -3.85
CA SER A 24 3.18 2.09 -3.43
C SER A 24 4.63 1.57 -3.39
N CYS A 25 4.90 0.61 -2.52
CA CYS A 25 6.20 -0.02 -2.38
C CYS A 25 6.04 -1.54 -2.21
N ASN A 26 6.77 -2.31 -3.00
CA ASN A 26 6.84 -3.76 -2.86
C ASN A 26 7.92 -4.14 -1.85
N VAL A 27 7.53 -4.84 -0.79
CA VAL A 27 8.42 -5.30 0.27
C VAL A 27 8.53 -6.81 0.15
N HIS A 28 9.73 -7.30 -0.19
CA HIS A 28 10.04 -8.72 -0.21
C HIS A 28 10.76 -9.10 1.08
N VAL A 29 10.30 -10.16 1.75
CA VAL A 29 10.91 -10.69 2.96
C VAL A 29 11.24 -12.16 2.77
N SER A 30 12.51 -12.51 2.97
CA SER A 30 13.01 -13.88 2.91
C SER A 30 13.52 -14.37 4.26
N ARG A 31 13.54 -15.68 4.44
CA ARG A 31 14.21 -16.39 5.52
C ARG A 31 15.72 -16.48 5.26
N PRO A 32 16.54 -16.83 6.26
CA PRO A 32 17.98 -17.01 6.08
C PRO A 32 18.37 -17.99 4.96
N ASP A 33 17.55 -19.02 4.73
CA ASP A 33 17.73 -20.02 3.66
C ASP A 33 17.32 -19.52 2.26
N GLY A 34 16.87 -18.27 2.15
CA GLY A 34 16.37 -17.66 0.91
C GLY A 34 14.90 -17.94 0.62
N GLY A 35 14.21 -18.75 1.44
CA GLY A 35 12.79 -19.04 1.26
C GLY A 35 11.89 -17.85 1.61
N SER A 36 10.72 -17.75 0.97
CA SER A 36 9.74 -16.69 1.23
C SER A 36 9.22 -16.68 2.68
N ALA A 37 9.30 -15.54 3.36
CA ALA A 37 8.79 -15.39 4.71
C ALA A 37 7.36 -14.82 4.69
N SER A 38 6.37 -15.68 4.95
CA SER A 38 4.94 -15.32 4.97
C SER A 38 4.46 -14.94 6.38
N GLY A 39 3.42 -14.11 6.48
CA GLY A 39 2.82 -13.68 7.74
C GLY A 39 3.65 -12.66 8.51
N VAL A 40 4.54 -11.96 7.81
CA VAL A 40 5.49 -11.04 8.40
C VAL A 40 4.92 -9.65 8.37
N ARG A 41 4.86 -9.00 9.53
CA ARG A 41 4.27 -7.68 9.66
C ARG A 41 5.18 -6.63 9.02
N VAL A 42 4.62 -5.81 8.16
CA VAL A 42 5.30 -4.71 7.45
C VAL A 42 4.55 -3.42 7.70
N VAL A 43 5.28 -2.37 8.07
CA VAL A 43 4.76 -1.01 8.32
C VAL A 43 5.71 -0.01 7.67
N GLY A 44 5.18 1.03 7.03
CA GLY A 44 5.96 2.18 6.56
C GLY A 44 5.75 3.40 7.45
N SER A 45 6.79 4.21 7.60
CA SER A 45 6.70 5.58 8.10
C SER A 45 6.66 6.55 6.92
N VAL A 46 5.72 7.48 6.95
CA VAL A 46 5.62 8.61 6.02
C VAL A 46 6.11 9.89 6.71
N TYR A 47 6.38 10.92 5.91
CA TYR A 47 6.75 12.25 6.39
C TYR A 47 5.85 12.76 7.53
N ASN A 48 6.46 13.43 8.52
CA ASN A 48 5.86 13.88 9.79
C ASN A 48 5.45 12.75 10.77
N GLY A 49 5.99 11.54 10.62
CA GLY A 49 5.83 10.45 11.59
C GLY A 49 4.48 9.76 11.56
N ALA A 50 3.67 9.97 10.52
CA ALA A 50 2.51 9.13 10.27
C ALA A 50 2.96 7.74 9.78
N GLN A 51 2.11 6.74 9.95
CA GLN A 51 2.41 5.36 9.56
C GLN A 51 1.41 4.86 8.52
N THR A 52 1.86 4.00 7.62
CA THR A 52 0.97 3.23 6.77
C THR A 52 0.15 2.26 7.60
N ARG A 53 -0.91 1.70 7.00
CA ARG A 53 -1.53 0.51 7.55
C ARG A 53 -0.50 -0.62 7.63
N SER A 54 -0.54 -1.36 8.74
CA SER A 54 0.19 -2.61 8.88
C SER A 54 -0.39 -3.67 7.94
N ILE A 55 0.47 -4.34 7.20
CA ILE A 55 0.13 -5.43 6.30
C ILE A 55 1.05 -6.62 6.56
N ASP A 56 0.56 -7.83 6.34
CA ASP A 56 1.37 -9.02 6.46
C ASP A 56 1.81 -9.51 5.08
N THR A 57 3.02 -10.06 4.99
CA THR A 57 3.51 -10.67 3.75
C THR A 57 2.66 -11.88 3.35
N ASN A 58 2.39 -12.02 2.06
CA ASN A 58 1.68 -13.16 1.49
C ASN A 58 2.54 -14.45 1.51
N SER A 59 2.03 -15.54 0.93
CA SER A 59 2.74 -16.83 0.86
C SER A 59 4.07 -16.77 0.11
N SER A 60 4.26 -15.79 -0.77
CA SER A 60 5.50 -15.53 -1.51
C SER A 60 6.44 -14.56 -0.78
N GLY A 61 6.10 -14.15 0.44
CA GLY A 61 6.91 -13.24 1.24
C GLY A 61 6.84 -11.78 0.78
N VAL A 62 5.78 -11.41 0.06
CA VAL A 62 5.60 -10.07 -0.48
C VAL A 62 4.49 -9.33 0.25
N ALA A 63 4.73 -8.06 0.57
CA ALA A 63 3.73 -7.11 1.05
C ALA A 63 3.77 -5.84 0.21
N ILE A 64 2.62 -5.24 -0.10
CA ILE A 64 2.53 -4.00 -0.87
C ILE A 64 2.04 -2.88 0.04
N LEU A 65 2.95 -2.00 0.43
CA LEU A 65 2.62 -0.81 1.20
C LEU A 65 2.08 0.27 0.28
N THR A 66 1.05 0.99 0.73
CA THR A 66 0.52 2.16 0.04
C THR A 66 0.35 3.32 1.01
N TRP A 67 0.47 4.56 0.50
CA TRP A 67 0.33 5.79 1.29
C TRP A 67 -0.22 6.93 0.44
N THR A 68 -0.66 8.04 1.05
CA THR A 68 -1.52 9.05 0.38
C THR A 68 -0.93 10.46 0.28
N ASN A 69 0.16 10.78 1.00
CA ASN A 69 0.56 12.18 1.22
C ASN A 69 1.97 12.55 0.70
N ASP A 70 2.80 11.57 0.35
CA ASP A 70 4.19 11.74 -0.10
C ASP A 70 4.43 10.79 -1.29
N ASN A 71 5.50 10.94 -2.06
CA ASN A 71 5.91 9.95 -3.09
C ASN A 71 6.99 9.00 -2.57
N LYS A 72 7.33 9.06 -1.28
CA LYS A 72 8.25 8.12 -0.62
C LYS A 72 7.81 7.77 0.80
N LEU A 73 8.27 6.62 1.27
CA LEU A 73 8.35 6.27 2.67
C LEU A 73 9.72 6.68 3.22
N ASP A 74 9.73 7.31 4.38
CA ASP A 74 10.97 7.63 5.09
C ASP A 74 11.66 6.35 5.57
N ASP A 75 10.86 5.37 6.01
CA ASP A 75 11.36 4.06 6.43
C ASP A 75 10.28 2.97 6.28
N VAL A 76 10.70 1.78 5.88
CA VAL A 76 9.91 0.54 5.93
C VAL A 76 10.44 -0.32 7.07
N PHE A 77 9.58 -0.91 7.87
CA PHE A 77 9.92 -1.75 9.01
C PHE A 77 9.28 -3.13 8.86
N VAL A 78 10.05 -4.16 9.20
CA VAL A 78 9.60 -5.56 9.20
C VAL A 78 9.69 -6.10 10.63
N ASN A 79 8.59 -6.65 11.15
CA ASN A 79 8.46 -7.14 12.54
C ASN A 79 9.02 -6.15 13.58
N ASP A 80 8.70 -4.87 13.44
CA ASP A 80 9.13 -3.81 14.36
C ASP A 80 10.67 -3.70 14.50
N SER A 81 11.40 -4.06 13.44
CA SER A 81 12.85 -3.85 13.30
C SER A 81 13.27 -2.43 13.67
N SER A 82 14.42 -2.27 14.34
CA SER A 82 15.00 -0.97 14.64
C SER A 82 15.70 -0.31 13.44
N THR A 83 15.90 -1.04 12.35
CA THR A 83 16.47 -0.53 11.10
C THR A 83 15.40 -0.54 10.01
N GLY A 84 15.11 0.65 9.50
CA GLY A 84 14.23 0.85 8.36
C GLY A 84 14.98 0.98 7.05
N GLN A 85 14.27 0.78 5.93
CA GLN A 85 14.77 1.11 4.59
C GLN A 85 13.80 2.04 3.87
N GLN A 86 14.34 3.05 3.19
CA GLN A 86 13.57 3.94 2.34
C GLN A 86 12.97 3.22 1.13
N CYS A 87 11.79 3.65 0.72
CA CYS A 87 11.17 3.18 -0.51
C CYS A 87 10.39 4.30 -1.20
N TYR A 88 10.58 4.43 -2.50
CA TYR A 88 9.87 5.40 -3.33
C TYR A 88 8.62 4.77 -3.94
N ASP A 89 7.73 5.59 -4.49
CA ASP A 89 6.60 5.11 -5.27
C ASP A 89 7.05 4.20 -6.43
N GLY A 90 6.42 3.04 -6.56
CA GLY A 90 6.77 1.96 -7.49
C GLY A 90 8.03 1.18 -7.10
N GLY A 91 8.64 1.50 -5.97
CA GLY A 91 9.90 0.94 -5.50
C GLY A 91 9.80 -0.49 -4.97
N ASN A 92 10.97 -1.07 -4.72
CA ASN A 92 11.11 -2.40 -4.14
C ASN A 92 12.17 -2.38 -3.05
N VAL A 93 11.88 -3.01 -1.90
CA VAL A 93 12.85 -3.22 -0.82
C VAL A 93 12.86 -4.70 -0.44
N SER A 94 14.01 -5.18 0.02
CA SER A 94 14.22 -6.60 0.34
C SER A 94 14.83 -6.75 1.72
N TYR A 95 14.18 -7.56 2.55
CA TYR A 95 14.61 -7.91 3.89
C TYR A 95 14.91 -9.40 3.96
N GLN A 96 15.97 -9.74 4.68
CA GLN A 96 16.22 -11.09 5.11
C GLN A 96 16.02 -11.14 6.63
N MET A 97 15.19 -12.07 7.09
CA MET A 97 15.05 -12.36 8.52
C MET A 97 16.40 -12.84 9.07
N ARG A 98 16.69 -12.45 10.30
CA ARG A 98 17.83 -12.97 11.07
C ARG A 98 17.43 -14.20 11.85
#